data_AF-A0AA95MQJ7-F1
#
_entry.id   AF-A0AA95MQJ7-F1
#
_cell.length_a   1.000
_cell.length_b   1.000
_cell.length_c   1.000
_cell.angle_alpha   90.00
_cell.angle_beta   90.00
_cell.angle_gamma   90.00
#
_symmetry.space_group_name_H-M   'P 1'
#
loop_
_entity.id
_entity.type
_entity.pdbx_description
1 polymer ?
#
loop_
_entity_poly.entity_id
_entity_poly.type
_entity_poly.pdbx_seq_one_letter_code
_entity_poly.pdbx_strand_id
1 'polypeptide(L)'
;MEGNEFEYGLNEFGQTVNMPAGFKGRNLRTEAVNAAKADMAASGEKFDFNFVIHAGYDESGVWQEFGEIMFQNADAITNPFGPIVAGANVPGMPNSAITRYVPWTSWYAAKSIWSSAGGGTSIQGENDGMGVFAHEFGHIMNLGDNYNNPYAIPVSRTYSGPWEIMSRGNFNGPGGSHTRWMVPSTLGASAPSHHMLRNKIKQGFLAPDQYLSLDRDKLAETGPVFADILAREVPTGSEFGREGLHGINISMVDNTPANSLNDDWRADMQRGPKWYDNYTVEVVDRIGSDSFVPDSGVLLAKTKNSESAPNIWVVDSHIEDINKVDFKRPDGSTAMLSKGDYQQLADALFKAGTGDDVVSEYTDEYNLLHFYMLDKKYDAKGALSYRVAVRHLDGAGSFTRGVSVAIGRSDFATPGKVAVYYFNVKKTGNATDLIRLNAKTVAGWEIQLQHNVIELEAGKTVSVPVYVKIPKGGKGQMQPTPTNLTFTSTSETDAGKTSTVTRRVGPGNGN
;
A
#
# COMPACT_ATOMS: atom_id res chain seq x y z
N MET A 1 13.08 9.04 37.83
CA MET A 1 11.62 9.28 37.94
C MET A 1 11.16 8.72 39.28
N GLU A 2 10.17 9.33 39.93
CA GLU A 2 9.75 8.95 41.29
C GLU A 2 8.43 8.15 41.33
N GLY A 3 7.68 8.12 40.22
CA GLY A 3 6.41 7.41 40.14
C GLY A 3 6.57 5.96 39.73
N ASN A 4 5.55 5.16 40.01
CA ASN A 4 5.40 3.84 39.42
C ASN A 4 4.99 3.97 37.95
N GLU A 5 5.32 2.98 37.13
CA GLU A 5 4.97 2.96 35.70
C GLU A 5 3.47 3.19 35.45
N PHE A 6 2.60 2.53 36.22
CA PHE A 6 1.15 2.68 36.10
C PHE A 6 0.64 4.09 36.39
N GLU A 7 1.38 4.91 37.17
CA GLU A 7 1.03 6.31 37.38
C GLU A 7 1.25 7.14 36.11
N TYR A 8 2.15 6.71 35.23
CA TYR A 8 2.39 7.33 33.94
C TYR A 8 1.50 6.75 32.83
N GLY A 9 1.25 5.42 32.81
CA GLY A 9 0.45 4.77 31.76
C GLY A 9 -1.07 4.89 31.93
N LEU A 10 -1.62 4.71 33.13
CA LEU A 10 -3.08 4.68 33.37
C LEU A 10 -3.73 6.06 33.46
N ASN A 11 -3.30 7.03 32.64
CA ASN A 11 -3.85 8.38 32.68
C ASN A 11 -4.10 9.04 31.32
N GLU A 12 -3.86 8.34 30.21
CA GLU A 12 -3.94 8.94 28.88
C GLU A 12 -5.32 8.78 28.21
N PHE A 13 -5.95 7.61 28.36
CA PHE A 13 -7.20 7.28 27.65
C PHE A 13 -8.38 6.97 28.58
N GLY A 14 -8.50 7.74 29.67
CA GLY A 14 -9.55 7.55 30.68
C GLY A 14 -9.28 6.37 31.64
N GLN A 15 -8.09 5.77 31.53
CA GLN A 15 -7.65 4.60 32.31
C GLN A 15 -7.49 4.88 33.81
N THR A 16 -7.67 6.12 34.27
CA THR A 16 -7.59 6.48 35.69
C THR A 16 -8.60 5.72 36.54
N VAL A 17 -9.68 5.21 35.95
CA VAL A 17 -10.65 4.33 36.62
C VAL A 17 -10.03 2.98 37.05
N ASN A 18 -8.94 2.56 36.40
CA ASN A 18 -8.16 1.36 36.70
C ASN A 18 -6.92 1.64 37.57
N MET A 19 -6.74 2.88 38.05
CA MET A 19 -5.64 3.29 38.93
C MET A 19 -5.85 2.73 40.36
N PRO A 20 -4.84 2.13 40.99
CA PRO A 20 -4.93 1.74 42.40
C PRO A 20 -5.20 2.94 43.32
N ALA A 21 -5.99 2.71 44.38
CA ALA A 21 -6.34 3.76 45.33
C ALA A 21 -5.09 4.37 46.00
N GLY A 22 -5.10 5.70 46.19
CA GLY A 22 -3.99 6.44 46.80
C GLY A 22 -2.91 6.92 45.82
N PHE A 23 -3.00 6.54 44.54
CA PHE A 23 -2.11 7.00 43.48
C PHE A 23 -2.81 8.02 42.57
N LYS A 24 -2.04 8.75 41.77
CA LYS A 24 -2.55 9.74 40.82
C LYS A 24 -1.74 9.72 39.53
N GLY A 25 -2.36 10.17 38.44
CA GLY A 25 -1.66 10.31 37.15
C GLY A 25 -0.46 11.25 37.25
N ARG A 26 0.63 10.88 36.58
CA ARG A 26 1.87 11.63 36.43
C ARG A 26 2.22 11.79 34.95
N ASN A 27 3.02 12.80 34.63
CA ASN A 27 3.37 13.11 33.24
C ASN A 27 4.85 12.82 32.97
N LEU A 28 5.13 11.69 32.32
CA LEU A 28 6.51 11.25 32.09
C LEU A 28 7.29 12.26 31.26
N ARG A 29 6.67 12.80 30.19
CA ARG A 29 7.29 13.80 29.31
C ARG A 29 7.84 14.99 30.10
N THR A 30 6.98 15.59 30.92
CA THR A 30 7.31 16.77 31.71
C THR A 30 8.35 16.46 32.76
N GLU A 31 8.19 15.35 33.49
CA GLU A 31 9.13 14.98 34.55
C GLU A 31 10.51 14.61 34.01
N ALA A 32 10.57 13.84 32.91
CA ALA A 32 11.83 13.45 32.28
C ALA A 32 12.58 14.65 31.69
N VAL A 33 11.90 15.52 30.94
CA VAL A 33 12.51 16.73 30.38
C VAL A 33 12.98 17.67 31.48
N ASN A 34 12.21 17.83 32.57
CA ASN A 34 12.64 18.65 33.70
C ASN A 34 13.87 18.06 34.42
N ALA A 35 13.93 16.73 34.56
CA ALA A 35 15.09 16.07 35.16
C ALA A 35 16.36 16.22 34.31
N ALA A 36 16.24 16.17 32.98
CA ALA A 36 17.37 16.33 32.05
C ALA A 36 17.79 17.80 31.82
N LYS A 37 16.97 18.77 32.25
CA LYS A 37 17.15 20.19 31.91
C LYS A 37 18.52 20.77 32.28
N ALA A 38 19.06 20.37 33.45
CA ALA A 38 20.37 20.84 33.90
C ALA A 38 21.50 20.29 33.01
N ASP A 39 21.41 19.00 32.64
CA ASP A 39 22.41 18.34 31.79
C ASP A 39 22.35 18.87 30.36
N MET A 40 21.15 19.08 29.81
CA MET A 40 20.96 19.73 28.51
C MET A 40 21.50 21.16 28.49
N ALA A 41 21.37 21.91 29.58
CA ALA A 41 21.95 23.26 29.67
C ALA A 41 23.47 23.21 29.80
N ALA A 42 24.00 22.24 30.55
CA ALA A 42 25.44 22.04 30.74
C ALA A 42 26.15 21.57 29.48
N SER A 43 25.47 20.86 28.57
CA SER A 43 26.05 20.45 27.28
C SER A 43 26.37 21.64 26.37
N GLY A 44 25.62 22.75 26.51
CA GLY A 44 25.72 23.91 25.62
C GLY A 44 25.14 23.67 24.22
N GLU A 45 24.58 22.49 23.97
CA GLU A 45 24.00 22.10 22.68
C GLU A 45 22.53 22.50 22.58
N LYS A 46 22.08 22.69 21.33
CA LYS A 46 20.65 22.86 21.02
C LYS A 46 20.14 21.59 20.38
N PHE A 47 19.03 21.09 20.91
CA PHE A 47 18.38 19.88 20.41
C PHE A 47 17.07 20.25 19.71
N ASP A 48 16.91 19.80 18.47
CA ASP A 48 15.68 20.02 17.70
C ASP A 48 14.55 19.08 18.16
N PHE A 49 14.90 17.97 18.81
CA PHE A 49 13.97 16.97 19.32
C PHE A 49 14.57 16.16 20.45
N ASN A 50 13.72 15.74 21.39
CA ASN A 50 14.13 14.95 22.56
C ASN A 50 13.44 13.59 22.55
N PHE A 51 14.21 12.51 22.67
CA PHE A 51 13.65 11.18 22.92
C PHE A 51 13.74 10.86 24.41
N VAL A 52 12.59 10.59 25.04
CA VAL A 52 12.48 10.03 26.38
C VAL A 52 12.24 8.54 26.22
N ILE A 53 13.27 7.75 26.52
CA ILE A 53 13.20 6.29 26.47
C ILE A 53 12.94 5.79 27.89
N HIS A 54 11.88 5.01 28.08
CA HIS A 54 11.59 4.35 29.36
C HIS A 54 11.82 2.85 29.27
N ALA A 55 12.18 2.25 30.41
CA ALA A 55 12.33 0.80 30.51
C ALA A 55 10.99 0.08 30.34
N GLY A 56 11.03 -1.14 29.79
CA GLY A 56 9.85 -1.98 29.64
C GLY A 56 9.06 -1.74 28.35
N TYR A 57 7.76 -1.99 28.41
CA TYR A 57 6.88 -2.05 27.24
C TYR A 57 6.14 -0.74 26.99
N ASP A 58 5.89 -0.42 25.73
CA ASP A 58 4.84 0.51 25.33
C ASP A 58 3.47 -0.20 25.26
N GLU A 59 2.37 0.49 25.60
CA GLU A 59 1.03 -0.11 25.57
C GLU A 59 0.63 -0.54 24.14
N SER A 60 1.01 0.21 23.09
CA SER A 60 0.64 -0.13 21.72
C SER A 60 1.28 -1.44 21.25
N GLY A 61 2.45 -1.82 21.74
CA GLY A 61 3.16 -3.02 21.36
C GLY A 61 2.73 -4.29 22.09
N VAL A 62 1.91 -4.18 23.14
CA VAL A 62 1.58 -5.34 24.02
C VAL A 62 0.09 -5.53 24.32
N TRP A 63 -0.78 -4.57 23.99
CA TRP A 63 -2.19 -4.63 24.42
C TRP A 63 -2.96 -5.82 23.83
N GLN A 64 -2.63 -6.33 22.64
CA GLN A 64 -3.27 -7.53 22.09
C GLN A 64 -2.62 -8.80 22.62
N GLU A 65 -1.29 -8.81 22.69
CA GLU A 65 -0.46 -9.95 23.04
C GLU A 65 -0.71 -10.38 24.48
N PHE A 66 -0.75 -9.44 25.41
CA PHE A 66 -1.14 -9.68 26.80
C PHE A 66 -2.63 -9.41 27.06
N GLY A 67 -3.42 -9.29 26.00
CA GLY A 67 -4.86 -9.12 26.03
C GLY A 67 -5.56 -10.32 25.38
N GLU A 68 -6.28 -10.06 24.30
CA GLU A 68 -7.15 -11.02 23.61
C GLU A 68 -6.44 -12.22 22.97
N ILE A 69 -5.12 -12.15 22.75
CA ILE A 69 -4.32 -13.30 22.30
C ILE A 69 -4.10 -14.28 23.45
N MET A 70 -3.81 -13.77 24.65
CA MET A 70 -3.50 -14.60 25.82
C MET A 70 -4.73 -15.00 26.62
N PHE A 71 -5.76 -14.15 26.66
CA PHE A 71 -6.95 -14.32 27.48
C PHE A 71 -8.23 -14.27 26.65
N GLN A 72 -9.17 -15.17 26.93
CA GLN A 72 -10.41 -15.27 26.17
C GLN A 72 -11.32 -14.05 26.37
N ASN A 73 -11.29 -13.46 27.56
CA ASN A 73 -12.07 -12.30 27.97
C ASN A 73 -11.44 -11.65 29.20
N ALA A 74 -11.95 -10.48 29.61
CA ALA A 74 -11.46 -9.73 30.77
C ALA A 74 -11.46 -10.54 32.09
N ASP A 75 -12.44 -11.44 32.28
CA ASP A 75 -12.55 -12.25 33.51
C ASP A 75 -11.55 -13.41 33.55
N ALA A 76 -11.01 -13.81 32.39
CA ALA A 76 -10.01 -14.88 32.29
C ALA A 76 -8.59 -14.41 32.67
N ILE A 77 -8.39 -13.10 32.89
CA ILE A 77 -7.07 -12.55 33.19
C ILE A 77 -6.65 -12.95 34.59
N THR A 78 -5.51 -13.63 34.67
CA THR A 78 -4.99 -14.17 35.94
C THR A 78 -4.27 -13.09 36.75
N ASN A 79 -4.20 -13.28 38.08
CA ASN A 79 -3.60 -12.31 39.01
C ASN A 79 -2.18 -11.83 38.65
N PRO A 80 -1.27 -12.64 38.09
CA PRO A 80 0.03 -12.15 37.64
C PRO A 80 -0.03 -11.02 36.60
N PHE A 81 -1.16 -10.87 35.90
CA PHE A 81 -1.41 -9.83 34.90
C PHE A 81 -2.32 -8.70 35.43
N GLY A 82 -2.64 -8.74 36.72
CA GLY A 82 -3.43 -7.73 37.43
C GLY A 82 -2.59 -6.63 38.09
N PRO A 83 -3.25 -5.72 38.82
CA PRO A 83 -2.57 -4.67 39.58
C PRO A 83 -1.76 -5.24 40.75
N ILE A 84 -0.45 -4.99 40.72
CA ILE A 84 0.48 -5.32 41.80
C ILE A 84 1.04 -4.02 42.38
N VAL A 85 0.82 -3.79 43.67
CA VAL A 85 1.37 -2.66 44.42
C VAL A 85 2.14 -3.19 45.63
N ALA A 86 3.37 -2.71 45.83
CA ALA A 86 4.25 -3.15 46.92
C ALA A 86 4.42 -4.69 47.00
N GLY A 87 4.45 -5.36 45.84
CA GLY A 87 4.67 -6.80 45.73
C GLY A 87 3.44 -7.69 45.97
N ALA A 88 2.24 -7.10 46.11
CA ALA A 88 1.00 -7.85 46.30
C ALA A 88 -0.11 -7.40 45.33
N ASN A 89 -1.01 -8.33 44.98
CA ASN A 89 -2.21 -8.00 44.21
C ASN A 89 -3.10 -7.03 44.98
N VAL A 90 -3.71 -6.08 44.28
CA VAL A 90 -4.64 -5.13 44.91
C VAL A 90 -6.02 -5.76 45.08
N PRO A 91 -6.52 -5.98 46.32
CA PRO A 91 -7.79 -6.67 46.53
C PRO A 91 -8.98 -5.91 45.94
N GLY A 92 -9.87 -6.63 45.25
CA GLY A 92 -11.12 -6.09 44.71
C GLY A 92 -10.96 -5.27 43.43
N MET A 93 -9.76 -5.14 42.87
CA MET A 93 -9.55 -4.54 41.56
C MET A 93 -9.62 -5.60 40.45
N PRO A 94 -10.20 -5.27 39.27
CA PRO A 94 -10.12 -6.14 38.10
C PRO A 94 -8.67 -6.33 37.65
N ASN A 95 -8.36 -7.52 37.12
CA ASN A 95 -7.09 -7.78 36.43
C ASN A 95 -7.07 -7.21 35.00
N SER A 96 -8.17 -6.59 34.56
CA SER A 96 -8.32 -5.93 33.28
C SER A 96 -8.33 -4.40 33.43
N ALA A 97 -8.02 -3.71 32.34
CA ALA A 97 -8.12 -2.27 32.25
C ALA A 97 -8.57 -1.85 30.84
N ILE A 98 -9.18 -0.67 30.74
CA ILE A 98 -9.56 -0.11 29.43
C ILE A 98 -8.31 0.32 28.65
N THR A 99 -8.45 0.51 27.34
CA THR A 99 -7.37 0.96 26.45
C THR A 99 -7.86 2.07 25.53
N ARG A 100 -6.96 2.58 24.68
CA ARG A 100 -7.32 3.49 23.58
C ARG A 100 -8.29 2.88 22.56
N TYR A 101 -8.17 1.60 22.25
CA TYR A 101 -8.83 0.98 21.08
C TYR A 101 -9.96 0.02 21.43
N VAL A 102 -9.79 -0.73 22.51
CA VAL A 102 -10.70 -1.79 22.92
C VAL A 102 -11.15 -1.61 24.36
N PRO A 103 -12.34 -2.13 24.71
CA PRO A 103 -12.88 -1.96 26.05
C PRO A 103 -12.08 -2.65 27.15
N TRP A 104 -11.16 -3.58 26.82
CA TRP A 104 -10.30 -4.23 27.81
C TRP A 104 -8.99 -4.77 27.21
N THR A 105 -7.95 -4.77 28.04
CA THR A 105 -6.76 -5.64 27.96
C THR A 105 -6.37 -6.03 29.40
N SER A 106 -5.26 -6.75 29.60
CA SER A 106 -4.74 -6.96 30.96
C SER A 106 -4.25 -5.66 31.59
N TRP A 107 -4.41 -5.54 32.90
CA TRP A 107 -3.88 -4.39 33.64
C TRP A 107 -2.35 -4.28 33.45
N TYR A 108 -1.66 -5.42 33.32
CA TYR A 108 -0.24 -5.47 33.00
C TYR A 108 0.13 -4.84 31.65
N ALA A 109 -0.70 -4.98 30.62
CA ALA A 109 -0.49 -4.24 29.37
C ALA A 109 -0.84 -2.76 29.54
N ALA A 110 -2.02 -2.46 30.08
CA ALA A 110 -2.54 -1.09 30.18
C ALA A 110 -1.74 -0.17 31.13
N LYS A 111 -1.00 -0.72 32.10
CA LYS A 111 -0.11 0.10 32.95
C LYS A 111 1.08 0.68 32.19
N SER A 112 1.41 0.09 31.04
CA SER A 112 2.50 0.51 30.17
C SER A 112 2.20 1.91 29.61
N ILE A 113 3.24 2.65 29.25
CA ILE A 113 3.06 4.01 28.74
C ILE A 113 2.73 3.94 27.24
N TRP A 114 1.88 4.84 26.76
CA TRP A 114 1.56 4.90 25.35
C TRP A 114 2.61 5.73 24.59
N SER A 115 3.26 5.14 23.59
CA SER A 115 4.24 5.85 22.77
C SER A 115 3.59 7.02 22.03
N SER A 116 4.20 8.19 22.17
CA SER A 116 3.64 9.44 21.67
C SER A 116 4.70 10.49 21.37
N ALA A 117 4.48 11.30 20.32
CA ALA A 117 5.20 12.55 20.11
C ALA A 117 4.32 13.78 20.23
N GLY A 118 4.96 14.89 20.59
CA GLY A 118 4.32 16.18 20.75
C GLY A 118 5.23 17.20 21.42
N GLY A 119 5.13 18.45 21.00
CA GLY A 119 5.88 19.55 21.63
C GLY A 119 7.40 19.40 21.58
N GLY A 120 7.96 18.84 20.50
CA GLY A 120 9.40 18.65 20.32
C GLY A 120 10.01 17.53 21.18
N THR A 121 9.20 16.59 21.65
CA THR A 121 9.64 15.42 22.41
C THR A 121 8.90 14.18 21.89
N SER A 122 9.49 13.01 22.08
CA SER A 122 8.85 11.72 21.91
C SER A 122 9.10 10.82 23.12
N ILE A 123 8.09 10.05 23.52
CA ILE A 123 8.18 9.03 24.57
C ILE A 123 8.10 7.67 23.90
N GLN A 124 9.07 6.80 24.17
CA GLN A 124 9.20 5.47 23.54
C GLN A 124 9.62 4.44 24.58
N GLY A 125 9.14 3.20 24.43
CA GLY A 125 9.51 2.05 25.25
C GLY A 125 10.76 1.34 24.72
N GLU A 126 11.34 0.43 25.52
CA GLU A 126 12.49 -0.38 25.10
C GLU A 126 12.12 -1.42 24.02
N ASN A 127 10.84 -1.74 23.87
CA ASN A 127 10.32 -2.62 22.82
C ASN A 127 9.94 -1.86 21.53
N ASP A 128 9.99 -0.53 21.51
CA ASP A 128 9.76 0.21 20.28
C ASP A 128 10.91 -0.03 19.29
N GLY A 129 10.54 -0.40 18.07
CA GLY A 129 11.50 -0.66 16.99
C GLY A 129 11.96 0.61 16.30
N MET A 130 13.05 0.49 15.53
CA MET A 130 13.60 1.56 14.68
C MET A 130 12.52 2.29 13.86
N GLY A 131 11.50 1.56 13.40
CA GLY A 131 10.40 2.16 12.65
C GLY A 131 9.64 3.22 13.43
N VAL A 132 9.43 3.03 14.73
CA VAL A 132 8.74 4.02 15.57
C VAL A 132 9.61 5.27 15.69
N PHE A 133 10.91 5.14 15.99
CA PHE A 133 11.82 6.28 16.01
C PHE A 133 11.87 7.03 14.66
N ALA A 134 11.85 6.32 13.54
CA ALA A 134 11.80 6.92 12.20
C ALA A 134 10.49 7.68 11.94
N HIS A 135 9.36 7.15 12.42
CA HIS A 135 8.06 7.84 12.39
C HIS A 135 8.10 9.16 13.16
N GLU A 136 8.63 9.13 14.38
CA GLU A 136 8.74 10.34 15.20
C GLU A 136 9.69 11.37 14.60
N PHE A 137 10.76 10.90 13.94
CA PHE A 137 11.65 11.78 13.20
C PHE A 137 10.94 12.44 12.02
N GLY A 138 9.98 11.77 11.38
CA GLY A 138 9.12 12.36 10.36
C GLY A 138 8.35 13.59 10.85
N HIS A 139 7.88 13.60 12.11
CA HIS A 139 7.23 14.77 12.70
C HIS A 139 8.19 15.95 12.90
N ILE A 140 9.46 15.71 13.24
CA ILE A 140 10.50 16.76 13.28
C ILE A 140 10.64 17.42 11.91
N MET A 141 10.54 16.60 10.87
CA MET A 141 10.61 17.01 9.48
C MET A 141 9.24 17.47 8.93
N ASN A 142 8.33 17.91 9.80
CA ASN A 142 7.03 18.52 9.50
C ASN A 142 6.07 17.61 8.69
N LEU A 143 6.09 16.30 8.96
CA LEU A 143 5.06 15.38 8.47
C LEU A 143 3.99 15.15 9.54
N GLY A 144 2.73 15.04 9.12
CA GLY A 144 1.61 14.64 9.98
C GLY A 144 1.37 13.13 9.96
N ASP A 145 0.73 12.62 11.02
CA ASP A 145 0.19 11.25 11.05
C ASP A 145 -0.77 11.00 9.90
N ASN A 146 -0.74 9.78 9.35
CA ASN A 146 -1.62 9.37 8.25
C ASN A 146 -2.14 7.94 8.41
N TYR A 147 -2.65 7.63 9.60
CA TYR A 147 -3.36 6.40 9.91
C TYR A 147 -4.74 6.67 10.55
N ASN A 148 -5.58 5.66 10.55
CA ASN A 148 -6.92 5.64 11.15
C ASN A 148 -6.91 4.97 12.54
N ASN A 149 -8.02 5.06 13.26
CA ASN A 149 -8.35 4.11 14.33
C ASN A 149 -9.00 2.85 13.71
N PRO A 150 -8.38 1.66 13.85
CA PRO A 150 -8.84 0.44 13.19
C PRO A 150 -10.18 -0.08 13.74
N TYR A 151 -10.57 0.36 14.94
CA TYR A 151 -11.78 -0.08 15.66
C TYR A 151 -12.83 1.03 15.83
N ALA A 152 -12.70 2.14 15.10
CA ALA A 152 -13.67 3.23 15.14
C ALA A 152 -15.06 2.82 14.64
N ILE A 153 -16.08 3.58 15.05
CA ILE A 153 -17.47 3.44 14.60
C ILE A 153 -17.96 4.81 14.10
N PRO A 154 -18.25 5.01 12.80
CA PRO A 154 -18.02 4.05 11.72
C PRO A 154 -16.52 3.79 11.49
N VAL A 155 -16.20 2.58 11.03
CA VAL A 155 -14.82 2.19 10.73
C VAL A 155 -14.39 2.82 9.41
N SER A 156 -13.17 3.34 9.38
CA SER A 156 -12.46 3.70 8.15
C SER A 156 -11.39 2.66 7.91
N ARG A 157 -11.18 2.24 6.66
CA ARG A 157 -9.92 1.61 6.23
C ARG A 157 -8.73 2.48 6.65
N THR A 158 -7.57 1.86 6.86
CA THR A 158 -6.29 2.59 6.93
C THR A 158 -6.10 3.54 5.75
N TYR A 159 -5.29 4.59 5.85
CA TYR A 159 -5.12 5.52 4.72
C TYR A 159 -4.02 5.03 3.77
N SER A 160 -2.79 4.97 4.26
CA SER A 160 -1.60 4.48 3.53
C SER A 160 -1.00 3.20 4.13
N GLY A 161 -1.51 2.73 5.27
CA GLY A 161 -1.21 1.43 5.86
C GLY A 161 0.28 1.09 5.94
N PRO A 162 0.71 -0.09 5.45
CA PRO A 162 2.09 -0.59 5.54
C PRO A 162 3.05 0.10 4.57
N TRP A 163 2.55 0.99 3.70
CA TRP A 163 3.33 1.57 2.60
C TRP A 163 4.04 2.87 2.97
N GLU A 164 3.66 3.48 4.09
CA GLU A 164 4.18 4.76 4.55
C GLU A 164 4.57 4.75 6.03
N ILE A 165 5.77 5.27 6.34
CA ILE A 165 6.29 5.40 7.71
C ILE A 165 5.31 6.19 8.59
N MET A 166 4.78 7.32 8.10
CA MET A 166 3.82 8.16 8.84
C MET A 166 2.44 7.52 9.02
N SER A 167 2.24 6.29 8.54
CA SER A 167 1.08 5.44 8.79
C SER A 167 1.49 4.27 9.70
N ARG A 168 1.15 3.02 9.34
CA ARG A 168 1.60 1.80 10.01
C ARG A 168 2.75 1.10 9.26
N GLY A 169 3.38 1.77 8.29
CA GLY A 169 4.62 1.28 7.68
C GLY A 169 5.77 1.23 8.68
N ASN A 170 5.69 2.00 9.77
CA ASN A 170 6.59 1.89 10.91
C ASN A 170 6.47 0.58 11.70
N PHE A 171 5.41 -0.21 11.52
CA PHE A 171 5.20 -1.50 12.18
C PHE A 171 5.81 -2.67 11.41
N ASN A 172 6.29 -2.43 10.19
CA ASN A 172 6.87 -3.46 9.35
C ASN A 172 8.13 -4.08 9.98
N GLY A 173 8.35 -5.36 9.69
CA GLY A 173 9.45 -6.15 10.20
C GLY A 173 9.14 -7.65 10.17
N PRO A 174 10.13 -8.51 10.43
CA PRO A 174 9.89 -9.94 10.56
C PRO A 174 8.77 -10.23 11.56
N GLY A 175 7.87 -11.17 11.28
CA GLY A 175 6.78 -11.54 12.20
C GLY A 175 5.61 -10.54 12.30
N GLY A 176 5.72 -9.35 11.70
CA GLY A 176 4.63 -8.36 11.64
C GLY A 176 4.26 -7.74 12.99
N SER A 177 3.08 -7.11 13.05
CA SER A 177 2.62 -6.33 14.21
C SER A 177 2.62 -7.10 15.53
N HIS A 178 2.31 -8.41 15.51
CA HIS A 178 2.25 -9.25 16.71
C HIS A 178 3.60 -9.68 17.30
N THR A 179 4.69 -9.08 16.82
CA THR A 179 6.04 -9.31 17.34
C THR A 179 6.73 -8.02 17.81
N ARG A 180 5.97 -6.92 17.92
CA ARG A 180 6.45 -5.63 18.44
C ARG A 180 6.74 -5.62 19.95
N TRP A 181 6.25 -6.60 20.69
CA TRP A 181 6.46 -6.70 22.13
C TRP A 181 7.88 -7.14 22.54
N MET A 182 8.79 -7.44 21.62
CA MET A 182 10.12 -7.95 22.00
C MET A 182 11.06 -6.83 22.48
N VAL A 183 11.87 -7.11 23.51
CA VAL A 183 12.91 -6.20 24.03
C VAL A 183 14.29 -6.86 23.89
N PRO A 184 15.22 -6.30 23.10
CA PRO A 184 15.02 -5.20 22.15
C PRO A 184 14.13 -5.63 20.97
N SER A 185 13.58 -4.65 20.25
CA SER A 185 12.71 -4.90 19.09
C SER A 185 13.50 -5.40 17.87
N THR A 186 13.61 -6.72 17.73
CA THR A 186 14.33 -7.36 16.61
C THR A 186 13.43 -7.86 15.48
N LEU A 187 12.11 -7.75 15.63
CA LEU A 187 11.09 -8.31 14.72
C LEU A 187 10.13 -7.21 14.23
N GLY A 188 8.84 -7.24 14.57
CA GLY A 188 7.89 -6.18 14.21
C GLY A 188 8.39 -4.80 14.60
N ALA A 189 8.19 -3.80 13.73
CA ALA A 189 8.74 -2.45 13.81
C ALA A 189 10.27 -2.31 13.66
N SER A 190 11.01 -3.38 13.39
CA SER A 190 12.47 -3.30 13.18
C SER A 190 12.89 -2.90 11.77
N ALA A 191 12.01 -2.96 10.77
CA ALA A 191 12.33 -2.64 9.37
C ALA A 191 11.16 -1.88 8.73
N PRO A 192 11.07 -0.56 8.95
CA PRO A 192 9.95 0.25 8.46
C PRO A 192 9.93 0.34 6.93
N SER A 193 8.78 0.65 6.35
CA SER A 193 8.71 1.01 4.92
C SER A 193 9.50 2.30 4.64
N HIS A 194 9.71 2.62 3.36
CA HIS A 194 10.11 3.97 2.96
C HIS A 194 8.99 5.01 3.12
N HIS A 195 9.38 6.30 3.11
CA HIS A 195 8.44 7.36 2.81
C HIS A 195 7.88 7.20 1.38
N MET A 196 6.57 7.35 1.20
CA MET A 196 5.88 7.45 -0.09
C MET A 196 6.28 8.73 -0.82
N LEU A 197 6.07 8.74 -2.15
CA LEU A 197 6.56 9.78 -3.06
C LEU A 197 6.23 11.20 -2.60
N ARG A 198 4.99 11.44 -2.14
CA ARG A 198 4.55 12.72 -1.58
C ARG A 198 5.48 13.23 -0.49
N ASN A 199 5.78 12.40 0.50
CA ASN A 199 6.58 12.80 1.67
C ASN A 199 8.04 13.01 1.28
N LYS A 200 8.58 12.18 0.36
CA LYS A 200 9.91 12.37 -0.21
C LYS A 200 10.07 13.70 -0.95
N ILE A 201 9.08 14.08 -1.76
CA ILE A 201 9.05 15.39 -2.44
C ILE A 201 8.98 16.52 -1.41
N LYS A 202 8.04 16.43 -0.46
CA LYS A 202 7.82 17.47 0.55
C LYS A 202 9.06 17.73 1.42
N GLN A 203 9.78 16.68 1.79
CA GLN A 203 10.99 16.77 2.60
C GLN A 203 12.25 17.13 1.78
N GLY A 204 12.13 17.23 0.45
CA GLY A 204 13.25 17.55 -0.43
C GLY A 204 14.26 16.40 -0.60
N PHE A 205 13.85 15.14 -0.37
CA PHE A 205 14.68 13.97 -0.62
C PHE A 205 14.80 13.64 -2.11
N LEU A 206 13.92 14.19 -2.95
CA LEU A 206 13.97 14.05 -4.40
C LEU A 206 14.17 15.42 -5.04
N ALA A 207 15.14 15.51 -5.95
CA ALA A 207 15.27 16.64 -6.84
C ALA A 207 14.14 16.63 -7.91
N PRO A 208 13.78 17.80 -8.48
CA PRO A 208 12.69 17.91 -9.45
C PRO A 208 12.84 17.07 -10.73
N ASP A 209 14.04 16.60 -11.06
CA ASP A 209 14.34 15.73 -12.20
C ASP A 209 14.26 14.24 -11.86
N GLN A 210 14.11 13.87 -10.58
CA GLN A 210 14.00 12.49 -10.11
C GLN A 210 12.54 12.00 -10.04
N TYR A 211 11.57 12.83 -10.41
CA TYR A 211 10.17 12.44 -10.57
C TYR A 211 9.52 13.29 -11.67
N LEU A 212 8.43 12.80 -12.27
CA LEU A 212 7.67 13.58 -13.23
C LEU A 212 6.58 14.39 -12.53
N SER A 213 6.52 15.69 -12.81
CA SER A 213 5.41 16.54 -12.37
C SER A 213 4.50 16.82 -13.56
N LEU A 214 3.25 16.36 -13.47
CA LEU A 214 2.24 16.50 -14.52
C LEU A 214 1.06 17.32 -14.01
N ASP A 215 0.34 17.94 -14.94
CA ASP A 215 -0.94 18.60 -14.70
C ASP A 215 -2.02 17.77 -15.38
N ARG A 216 -3.03 17.32 -14.61
CA ARG A 216 -4.16 16.52 -15.10
C ARG A 216 -4.82 17.17 -16.32
N ASP A 217 -5.09 18.48 -16.28
CA ASP A 217 -5.85 19.17 -17.31
C ASP A 217 -5.02 19.31 -18.60
N LYS A 218 -3.69 19.37 -18.47
CA LYS A 218 -2.77 19.40 -19.62
C LYS A 218 -2.66 18.08 -20.35
N LEU A 219 -2.91 16.95 -19.70
CA LEU A 219 -2.91 15.64 -20.36
C LEU A 219 -3.95 15.53 -21.48
N ALA A 220 -5.08 16.26 -21.38
CA ALA A 220 -6.08 16.30 -22.44
C ALA A 220 -5.52 16.93 -23.74
N GLU A 221 -4.66 17.94 -23.59
CA GLU A 221 -4.02 18.68 -24.69
C GLU A 221 -2.75 17.97 -25.21
N THR A 222 -1.97 17.36 -24.32
CA THR A 222 -0.66 16.78 -24.66
C THR A 222 -0.71 15.31 -25.04
N GLY A 223 -1.76 14.59 -24.61
CA GLY A 223 -1.87 13.15 -24.76
C GLY A 223 -1.26 12.35 -23.61
N PRO A 224 -1.29 11.01 -23.72
CA PRO A 224 -0.79 10.12 -22.69
C PRO A 224 0.70 10.32 -22.39
N VAL A 225 1.07 10.21 -21.12
CA VAL A 225 2.46 10.18 -20.67
C VAL A 225 2.84 8.75 -20.33
N PHE A 226 4.06 8.36 -20.74
CA PHE A 226 4.64 7.04 -20.49
C PHE A 226 5.96 7.23 -19.75
N ALA A 227 6.19 6.44 -18.70
CA ALA A 227 7.40 6.55 -17.88
C ALA A 227 7.85 5.18 -17.36
N ASP A 228 9.17 5.00 -17.27
CA ASP A 228 9.77 3.92 -16.50
C ASP A 228 10.02 4.42 -15.07
N ILE A 229 9.32 3.82 -14.11
CA ILE A 229 9.42 4.18 -12.69
C ILE A 229 10.24 3.11 -11.99
N LEU A 230 11.35 3.54 -11.41
CA LEU A 230 12.25 2.72 -10.63
C LEU A 230 11.69 2.51 -9.21
N ALA A 231 11.85 1.32 -8.67
CA ALA A 231 11.45 1.02 -7.30
C ALA A 231 12.08 2.01 -6.30
N ARG A 232 11.26 2.51 -5.37
CA ARG A 232 11.56 3.65 -4.48
C ARG A 232 12.69 3.41 -3.46
N GLU A 233 13.14 2.17 -3.33
CA GLU A 233 14.28 1.72 -2.51
C GLU A 233 15.59 1.71 -3.30
N VAL A 234 15.51 1.65 -4.63
CA VAL A 234 16.70 1.52 -5.46
C VAL A 234 17.36 2.89 -5.60
N PRO A 235 18.62 3.05 -5.17
CA PRO A 235 19.29 4.34 -5.27
C PRO A 235 19.63 4.67 -6.74
N THR A 236 19.60 5.97 -7.03
CA THR A 236 19.95 6.59 -8.32
C THR A 236 21.13 7.54 -8.14
N GLY A 237 21.77 7.91 -9.25
CA GLY A 237 22.94 8.78 -9.29
C GLY A 237 24.17 8.09 -9.86
N SER A 238 25.19 8.91 -10.15
CA SER A 238 26.46 8.46 -10.74
C SER A 238 27.18 7.42 -9.87
N GLU A 239 27.10 7.54 -8.54
CA GLU A 239 27.67 6.58 -7.59
C GLU A 239 27.11 5.16 -7.77
N PHE A 240 25.82 5.06 -8.11
CA PHE A 240 25.14 3.78 -8.30
C PHE A 240 25.19 3.29 -9.76
N GLY A 241 25.63 4.16 -10.68
CA GLY A 241 25.62 3.92 -12.12
C GLY A 241 24.21 3.71 -12.67
N ARG A 242 23.22 4.40 -12.11
CA ARG A 242 21.81 4.25 -12.44
C ARG A 242 21.11 5.60 -12.42
N GLU A 243 20.38 5.91 -13.47
CA GLU A 243 19.42 7.00 -13.52
C GLU A 243 18.01 6.41 -13.51
N GLY A 244 17.02 7.18 -13.08
CA GLY A 244 15.63 6.74 -13.07
C GLY A 244 14.73 7.72 -12.34
N LEU A 245 13.44 7.62 -12.65
CA LEU A 245 12.39 8.36 -11.97
C LEU A 245 11.86 7.51 -10.81
N HIS A 246 11.68 8.11 -9.64
CA HIS A 246 11.09 7.45 -8.47
C HIS A 246 9.55 7.50 -8.47
N GLY A 247 8.95 8.29 -9.37
CA GLY A 247 7.50 8.33 -9.52
C GLY A 247 6.97 9.44 -10.41
N ILE A 248 5.65 9.57 -10.41
CA ILE A 248 4.90 10.61 -11.09
C ILE A 248 4.00 11.29 -10.06
N ASN A 249 4.06 12.62 -9.97
CA ASN A 249 3.10 13.46 -9.26
C ASN A 249 2.21 14.18 -10.27
N ILE A 250 0.90 13.99 -10.20
CA ILE A 250 -0.08 14.56 -11.14
C ILE A 250 -0.98 15.50 -10.34
N SER A 251 -0.80 16.81 -10.49
CA SER A 251 -1.67 17.80 -9.85
C SER A 251 -3.06 17.80 -10.47
N MET A 252 -4.09 17.95 -9.65
CA MET A 252 -5.49 18.01 -10.07
C MET A 252 -6.33 18.85 -9.13
N VAL A 253 -7.52 19.24 -9.60
CA VAL A 253 -8.65 19.54 -8.72
C VAL A 253 -9.49 18.27 -8.60
N ASP A 254 -9.63 17.73 -7.40
CA ASP A 254 -10.45 16.54 -7.18
C ASP A 254 -11.95 16.85 -7.37
N ASN A 255 -12.62 16.13 -8.26
CA ASN A 255 -14.04 16.29 -8.56
C ASN A 255 -14.91 15.16 -7.99
N THR A 256 -14.34 14.18 -7.27
CA THR A 256 -15.12 13.06 -6.75
C THR A 256 -16.19 13.56 -5.76
N PRO A 257 -17.47 13.15 -5.93
CA PRO A 257 -18.56 13.50 -5.01
C PRO A 257 -18.32 12.99 -3.59
N ALA A 258 -19.06 13.55 -2.63
CA ALA A 258 -18.99 13.09 -1.25
C ALA A 258 -19.49 11.64 -1.12
N ASN A 259 -18.78 10.84 -0.34
CA ASN A 259 -19.17 9.49 0.10
C ASN A 259 -19.05 9.39 1.63
N SER A 260 -19.53 8.30 2.24
CA SER A 260 -19.69 8.19 3.69
C SER A 260 -19.17 6.87 4.23
N LEU A 261 -18.48 6.93 5.37
CA LEU A 261 -18.00 5.74 6.10
C LEU A 261 -19.13 4.88 6.65
N ASN A 262 -20.34 5.43 6.81
CA ASN A 262 -21.50 4.64 7.21
C ASN A 262 -21.99 3.72 6.07
N ASP A 263 -21.72 4.10 4.82
CA ASP A 263 -22.14 3.35 3.64
C ASP A 263 -21.02 2.43 3.13
N ASP A 264 -19.79 2.93 3.14
CA ASP A 264 -18.59 2.20 2.74
C ASP A 264 -17.40 2.57 3.62
N TRP A 265 -16.84 1.60 4.33
CA TRP A 265 -15.65 1.76 5.18
C TRP A 265 -14.39 2.19 4.40
N ARG A 266 -14.42 2.07 3.06
CA ARG A 266 -13.37 2.50 2.13
C ARG A 266 -13.62 3.89 1.56
N ALA A 267 -14.66 4.59 2.03
CA ALA A 267 -14.94 5.95 1.61
C ALA A 267 -13.72 6.85 1.82
N ASP A 268 -13.29 7.50 0.75
CA ASP A 268 -12.11 8.35 0.66
C ASP A 268 -12.47 9.83 0.48
N MET A 269 -13.76 10.14 0.32
CA MET A 269 -14.33 11.44 -0.05
C MET A 269 -15.40 11.98 0.93
N GLN A 270 -15.28 11.70 2.23
CA GLN A 270 -16.13 12.25 3.30
C GLN A 270 -16.31 13.77 3.29
N ARG A 271 -15.38 14.56 2.72
CA ARG A 271 -15.53 16.01 2.56
C ARG A 271 -15.95 16.46 1.15
N GLY A 272 -16.20 15.51 0.26
CA GLY A 272 -16.58 15.78 -1.12
C GLY A 272 -15.46 16.38 -1.97
N PRO A 273 -15.80 17.06 -3.08
CA PRO A 273 -14.82 17.56 -4.05
C PRO A 273 -13.76 18.48 -3.43
N LYS A 274 -12.61 18.57 -4.12
CA LYS A 274 -11.42 19.37 -3.79
C LYS A 274 -10.70 18.90 -2.52
N TRP A 275 -10.85 17.63 -2.17
CA TRP A 275 -10.22 17.14 -0.95
C TRP A 275 -8.76 16.71 -1.15
N TYR A 276 -8.42 16.14 -2.30
CA TYR A 276 -7.05 15.84 -2.69
C TYR A 276 -6.56 16.78 -3.78
N ASP A 277 -5.24 16.97 -3.82
CA ASP A 277 -4.55 17.90 -4.71
C ASP A 277 -3.81 17.18 -5.84
N ASN A 278 -3.44 15.90 -5.64
CA ASN A 278 -2.66 15.16 -6.61
C ASN A 278 -2.98 13.66 -6.62
N TYR A 279 -2.59 13.00 -7.70
CA TYR A 279 -2.24 11.58 -7.70
C TYR A 279 -0.73 11.37 -7.65
N THR A 280 -0.28 10.33 -6.95
CA THR A 280 1.10 9.86 -7.02
C THR A 280 1.16 8.42 -7.51
N VAL A 281 2.09 8.14 -8.44
CA VAL A 281 2.44 6.79 -8.92
C VAL A 281 3.88 6.51 -8.52
N GLU A 282 4.11 5.43 -7.78
CA GLU A 282 5.46 4.95 -7.42
C GLU A 282 5.56 3.43 -7.54
N VAL A 283 6.79 2.90 -7.51
CA VAL A 283 7.04 1.46 -7.54
C VAL A 283 7.64 1.01 -6.23
N VAL A 284 7.11 -0.09 -5.70
CA VAL A 284 7.62 -0.75 -4.49
C VAL A 284 8.25 -2.08 -4.87
N ASP A 285 9.40 -2.36 -4.29
CA ASP A 285 10.05 -3.67 -4.34
C ASP A 285 10.42 -4.11 -2.92
N ARG A 286 10.52 -5.42 -2.69
CA ARG A 286 10.76 -5.98 -1.36
C ARG A 286 12.26 -6.13 -1.09
N ILE A 287 12.95 -4.98 -1.06
CA ILE A 287 14.39 -4.87 -0.82
C ILE A 287 14.65 -3.72 0.14
N GLY A 288 15.86 -3.65 0.73
CA GLY A 288 16.23 -2.54 1.59
C GLY A 288 15.29 -2.43 2.80
N SER A 289 14.84 -1.22 3.10
CA SER A 289 13.90 -0.96 4.20
C SER A 289 12.52 -1.59 3.91
N ASP A 290 12.06 -1.56 2.66
CA ASP A 290 10.82 -2.21 2.21
C ASP A 290 10.90 -3.76 2.17
N SER A 291 11.96 -4.42 2.65
CA SER A 291 12.05 -5.90 2.64
C SER A 291 10.84 -6.61 3.29
N PHE A 292 10.20 -5.96 4.25
CA PHE A 292 9.06 -6.48 5.01
C PHE A 292 7.72 -5.82 4.70
N VAL A 293 7.62 -5.02 3.63
CA VAL A 293 6.31 -4.64 3.09
C VAL A 293 5.63 -5.88 2.48
N PRO A 294 4.30 -5.92 2.39
CA PRO A 294 3.60 -7.16 2.05
C PRO A 294 3.73 -7.58 0.57
N ASP A 295 3.98 -6.64 -0.34
CA ASP A 295 3.95 -6.89 -1.79
C ASP A 295 4.93 -6.00 -2.59
N SER A 296 5.12 -6.28 -3.88
CA SER A 296 5.92 -5.51 -4.85
C SER A 296 5.11 -5.20 -6.11
N GLY A 297 5.18 -3.97 -6.64
CA GLY A 297 4.33 -3.53 -7.75
C GLY A 297 4.23 -2.01 -7.85
N VAL A 298 3.18 -1.53 -8.53
CA VAL A 298 2.88 -0.10 -8.65
C VAL A 298 1.92 0.33 -7.55
N LEU A 299 2.33 1.31 -6.76
CA LEU A 299 1.54 1.93 -5.71
C LEU A 299 0.96 3.25 -6.23
N LEU A 300 -0.36 3.37 -6.16
CA LEU A 300 -1.10 4.56 -6.56
C LEU A 300 -1.77 5.18 -5.33
N ALA A 301 -1.74 6.51 -5.21
CA ALA A 301 -2.43 7.20 -4.13
C ALA A 301 -2.96 8.57 -4.53
N LYS A 302 -4.09 8.99 -3.93
CA LYS A 302 -4.51 10.39 -3.87
C LYS A 302 -3.75 11.07 -2.74
N THR A 303 -3.29 12.30 -2.94
CA THR A 303 -2.47 13.01 -1.95
C THR A 303 -2.83 14.48 -1.83
N LYS A 304 -2.57 15.05 -0.64
CA LYS A 304 -2.72 16.48 -0.35
C LYS A 304 -1.37 17.16 -0.25
N ASN A 305 -1.29 18.43 -0.61
CA ASN A 305 -0.11 19.25 -0.34
C ASN A 305 -0.01 19.63 1.16
N SER A 306 -1.15 19.70 1.85
CA SER A 306 -1.25 19.97 3.29
C SER A 306 -1.11 18.70 4.14
N GLU A 307 -0.73 18.85 5.42
CA GLU A 307 -0.64 17.73 6.39
C GLU A 307 -1.99 17.31 7.00
N SER A 308 -3.11 17.71 6.41
CA SER A 308 -4.42 17.34 6.96
C SER A 308 -4.77 15.89 6.64
N ALA A 309 -4.76 15.02 7.66
CA ALA A 309 -5.15 13.62 7.51
C ALA A 309 -6.60 13.46 6.99
N PRO A 310 -6.86 12.48 6.11
CA PRO A 310 -5.89 11.67 5.38
C PRO A 310 -5.12 12.53 4.37
N ASN A 311 -3.78 12.58 4.44
CA ASN A 311 -2.94 13.36 3.51
C ASN A 311 -2.37 12.49 2.37
N ILE A 312 -2.39 11.16 2.54
CA ILE A 312 -2.13 10.15 1.51
C ILE A 312 -3.21 9.07 1.63
N TRP A 313 -3.93 8.82 0.56
CA TRP A 313 -4.92 7.75 0.47
C TRP A 313 -4.55 6.79 -0.64
N VAL A 314 -4.12 5.58 -0.27
CA VAL A 314 -3.75 4.54 -1.24
C VAL A 314 -5.00 4.08 -1.99
N VAL A 315 -4.89 4.03 -3.32
CA VAL A 315 -5.87 3.38 -4.19
C VAL A 315 -5.59 1.90 -4.14
N ASP A 316 -6.59 1.14 -3.72
CA ASP A 316 -6.50 -0.30 -3.54
C ASP A 316 -6.91 -1.03 -4.83
N SER A 317 -6.01 -1.85 -5.39
CA SER A 317 -6.36 -2.70 -6.53
C SER A 317 -7.34 -3.82 -6.17
N HIS A 318 -7.42 -4.22 -4.91
CA HIS A 318 -8.26 -5.31 -4.39
C HIS A 318 -9.17 -4.76 -3.29
N ILE A 319 -10.15 -3.95 -3.67
CA ILE A 319 -10.97 -3.14 -2.75
C ILE A 319 -11.77 -3.95 -1.71
N GLU A 320 -11.93 -5.25 -1.88
CA GLU A 320 -12.60 -6.14 -0.94
C GLU A 320 -11.92 -6.18 0.44
N ASP A 321 -12.65 -6.71 1.43
CA ASP A 321 -12.00 -7.09 2.69
C ASP A 321 -11.03 -8.23 2.40
N ILE A 322 -9.75 -8.05 2.75
CA ILE A 322 -8.70 -9.05 2.51
C ILE A 322 -8.97 -10.39 3.22
N ASN A 323 -9.87 -10.37 4.22
CA ASN A 323 -10.38 -11.55 4.90
C ASN A 323 -9.25 -12.46 5.43
N LYS A 324 -8.23 -11.85 6.05
CA LYS A 324 -7.09 -12.56 6.66
C LYS A 324 -7.29 -12.76 8.14
N VAL A 325 -6.74 -13.88 8.61
CA VAL A 325 -6.61 -14.16 10.03
C VAL A 325 -5.58 -13.20 10.62
N ASP A 326 -5.95 -12.55 11.72
CA ASP A 326 -5.05 -11.76 12.54
C ASP A 326 -4.31 -12.71 13.51
N PHE A 327 -5.07 -13.38 14.38
CA PHE A 327 -4.54 -14.35 15.33
C PHE A 327 -5.57 -15.44 15.72
N LYS A 328 -5.13 -16.38 16.55
CA LYS A 328 -5.98 -17.40 17.17
C LYS A 328 -6.22 -17.06 18.63
N ARG A 329 -7.49 -17.05 19.05
CA ARG A 329 -7.87 -16.88 20.46
C ARG A 329 -7.51 -18.12 21.28
N PRO A 330 -7.47 -18.01 22.62
CA PRO A 330 -7.18 -19.15 23.50
C PRO A 330 -8.09 -20.37 23.31
N ASP A 331 -9.35 -20.16 22.92
CA ASP A 331 -10.30 -21.23 22.60
C ASP A 331 -10.09 -21.88 21.20
N GLY A 332 -9.12 -21.41 20.43
CA GLY A 332 -8.82 -21.85 19.07
C GLY A 332 -9.64 -21.16 17.97
N SER A 333 -10.59 -20.31 18.33
CA SER A 333 -11.36 -19.52 17.35
C SER A 333 -10.47 -18.48 16.65
N THR A 334 -10.86 -18.09 15.44
CA THR A 334 -10.10 -17.16 14.60
C THR A 334 -10.52 -15.72 14.89
N ALA A 335 -9.55 -14.84 15.14
CA ALA A 335 -9.73 -13.40 15.01
C ALA A 335 -9.35 -13.00 13.58
N MET A 336 -10.25 -12.32 12.88
CA MET A 336 -9.98 -11.77 11.56
C MET A 336 -9.48 -10.33 11.71
N LEU A 337 -8.69 -9.87 10.75
CA LEU A 337 -8.32 -8.46 10.67
C LEU A 337 -9.57 -7.58 10.68
N SER A 338 -9.52 -6.49 11.44
CA SER A 338 -10.57 -5.48 11.32
C SER A 338 -10.52 -4.83 9.94
N LYS A 339 -11.66 -4.30 9.49
CA LYS A 339 -11.73 -3.47 8.27
C LYS A 339 -10.88 -2.21 8.35
N GLY A 340 -10.55 -1.75 9.55
CA GLY A 340 -9.67 -0.60 9.72
C GLY A 340 -8.19 -0.97 9.83
N ASP A 341 -7.84 -2.26 9.83
CA ASP A 341 -6.45 -2.68 9.99
C ASP A 341 -5.58 -2.21 8.81
N TYR A 342 -4.29 -1.99 9.06
CA TYR A 342 -3.39 -1.55 7.99
C TYR A 342 -3.14 -2.61 6.93
N GLN A 343 -3.16 -3.89 7.31
CA GLN A 343 -2.94 -5.02 6.41
C GLN A 343 -4.10 -5.23 5.44
N GLN A 344 -5.21 -4.49 5.58
CA GLN A 344 -6.23 -4.39 4.53
C GLN A 344 -5.66 -3.87 3.20
N LEU A 345 -4.51 -3.20 3.22
CA LEU A 345 -3.80 -2.76 2.01
C LEU A 345 -2.70 -3.71 1.54
N ALA A 346 -2.61 -4.93 2.07
CA ALA A 346 -1.46 -5.81 1.82
C ALA A 346 -1.34 -6.28 0.36
N ASP A 347 -2.43 -6.25 -0.40
CA ASP A 347 -2.57 -6.62 -1.82
C ASP A 347 -2.96 -5.43 -2.70
N ALA A 348 -2.72 -4.21 -2.23
CA ALA A 348 -3.16 -2.98 -2.91
C ALA A 348 -2.36 -2.60 -4.17
N LEU A 349 -1.28 -3.31 -4.47
CA LEU A 349 -0.37 -2.93 -5.56
C LEU A 349 -0.85 -3.44 -6.91
N PHE A 350 -0.86 -2.55 -7.89
CA PHE A 350 -1.16 -2.86 -9.27
C PHE A 350 0.01 -3.58 -9.96
N LYS A 351 -0.28 -4.49 -10.88
CA LYS A 351 0.72 -5.30 -11.61
C LYS A 351 0.50 -5.22 -13.12
N ALA A 352 1.55 -5.50 -13.89
CA ALA A 352 1.46 -5.60 -15.34
C ALA A 352 1.03 -7.01 -15.73
N GLY A 353 0.16 -7.12 -16.72
CA GLY A 353 -0.27 -8.37 -17.32
C GLY A 353 -1.76 -8.68 -17.17
N THR A 354 -2.11 -9.96 -17.27
CA THR A 354 -3.49 -10.50 -17.32
C THR A 354 -3.67 -11.79 -16.50
N GLY A 355 -2.72 -12.06 -15.59
CA GLY A 355 -2.82 -13.23 -14.71
C GLY A 355 -4.03 -13.14 -13.80
N ASP A 356 -4.36 -14.26 -13.16
CA ASP A 356 -5.32 -14.27 -12.06
C ASP A 356 -4.86 -13.27 -10.98
N ASP A 357 -5.79 -12.52 -10.41
CA ASP A 357 -5.54 -11.48 -9.40
C ASP A 357 -4.61 -10.33 -9.86
N VAL A 358 -4.35 -10.19 -11.17
CA VAL A 358 -3.61 -9.04 -11.72
C VAL A 358 -4.56 -7.92 -12.09
N VAL A 359 -4.44 -6.80 -11.40
CA VAL A 359 -5.06 -5.53 -11.78
C VAL A 359 -4.02 -4.63 -12.43
N SER A 360 -4.17 -4.37 -13.73
CA SER A 360 -3.19 -3.63 -14.55
C SER A 360 -3.66 -2.25 -15.00
N GLU A 361 -4.85 -1.83 -14.60
CA GLU A 361 -5.47 -0.57 -15.00
C GLU A 361 -6.25 0.03 -13.81
N TYR A 362 -6.26 1.35 -13.68
CA TYR A 362 -7.15 2.07 -12.75
C TYR A 362 -7.75 3.29 -13.45
N THR A 363 -9.07 3.44 -13.40
CA THR A 363 -9.79 4.58 -13.95
C THR A 363 -10.47 5.36 -12.83
N ASP A 364 -10.23 6.66 -12.76
CA ASP A 364 -11.07 7.60 -12.02
C ASP A 364 -11.85 8.46 -13.01
N GLU A 365 -13.14 8.17 -13.15
CA GLU A 365 -14.04 8.88 -14.06
C GLU A 365 -14.33 10.31 -13.60
N TYR A 366 -14.35 10.59 -12.30
CA TYR A 366 -14.59 11.94 -11.79
C TYR A 366 -13.39 12.85 -12.06
N ASN A 367 -12.19 12.29 -11.91
CA ASN A 367 -10.93 13.01 -12.14
C ASN A 367 -10.39 12.81 -13.56
N LEU A 368 -11.14 12.15 -14.43
CA LEU A 368 -10.86 11.97 -15.86
C LEU A 368 -9.47 11.41 -16.13
N LEU A 369 -8.99 10.50 -15.29
CA LEU A 369 -7.67 9.88 -15.43
C LEU A 369 -7.80 8.36 -15.60
N HIS A 370 -6.93 7.80 -16.45
CA HIS A 370 -6.75 6.36 -16.59
C HIS A 370 -5.25 6.04 -16.52
N PHE A 371 -4.91 5.17 -15.56
CA PHE A 371 -3.56 4.70 -15.27
C PHE A 371 -3.36 3.27 -15.76
N TYR A 372 -2.17 2.98 -16.28
CA TYR A 372 -1.83 1.70 -16.89
C TYR A 372 -0.50 1.17 -16.35
N MET A 373 -0.49 -0.09 -15.98
CA MET A 373 0.69 -0.86 -15.60
C MET A 373 1.07 -1.73 -16.80
N LEU A 374 1.93 -1.19 -17.66
CA LEU A 374 2.16 -1.72 -19.00
C LEU A 374 3.14 -2.88 -19.00
N ASP A 375 4.25 -2.75 -18.26
CA ASP A 375 5.31 -3.75 -18.26
C ASP A 375 6.12 -3.73 -16.97
N LYS A 376 6.81 -4.84 -16.68
CA LYS A 376 7.69 -5.03 -15.53
C LYS A 376 9.10 -5.37 -16.02
N LYS A 377 10.10 -4.63 -15.54
CA LYS A 377 11.50 -4.75 -15.98
C LYS A 377 12.42 -4.94 -14.78
N TYR A 378 13.47 -5.74 -14.98
CA TYR A 378 14.60 -5.83 -14.06
C TYR A 378 15.87 -5.47 -14.82
N ASP A 379 16.68 -4.58 -14.24
CA ASP A 379 18.01 -4.31 -14.78
C ASP A 379 18.99 -5.49 -14.52
N ALA A 380 20.20 -5.40 -15.07
CA ALA A 380 21.21 -6.45 -14.91
C ALA A 380 21.66 -6.67 -13.44
N LYS A 381 21.37 -5.74 -12.53
CA LYS A 381 21.63 -5.84 -11.09
C LYS A 381 20.39 -6.27 -10.30
N GLY A 382 19.27 -6.55 -10.96
CA GLY A 382 18.02 -6.97 -10.34
C GLY A 382 17.15 -5.82 -9.80
N ALA A 383 17.42 -4.56 -10.18
CA ALA A 383 16.55 -3.46 -9.77
C ALA A 383 15.23 -3.48 -10.55
N LEU A 384 14.12 -3.49 -9.82
CA LEU A 384 12.77 -3.45 -10.38
C LEU A 384 12.43 -2.07 -10.92
N SER A 385 11.83 -2.03 -12.11
CA SER A 385 11.10 -0.87 -12.63
C SER A 385 9.80 -1.31 -13.29
N TYR A 386 8.80 -0.44 -13.30
CA TYR A 386 7.58 -0.61 -14.10
C TYR A 386 7.52 0.42 -15.20
N ARG A 387 7.12 -0.02 -16.40
CA ARG A 387 6.62 0.89 -17.43
C ARG A 387 5.17 1.19 -17.11
N VAL A 388 4.86 2.46 -16.86
CA VAL A 388 3.51 2.93 -16.59
C VAL A 388 3.08 3.97 -17.61
N ALA A 389 1.78 4.16 -17.75
CA ALA A 389 1.22 5.29 -18.48
C ALA A 389 0.04 5.91 -17.73
N VAL A 390 -0.20 7.18 -18.00
CA VAL A 390 -1.39 7.90 -17.55
C VAL A 390 -1.94 8.74 -18.71
N ARG A 391 -3.26 8.77 -18.86
CA ARG A 391 -3.94 9.63 -19.84
C ARG A 391 -5.14 10.32 -19.22
N HIS A 392 -5.55 11.39 -19.88
CA HIS A 392 -6.86 11.99 -19.66
C HIS A 392 -7.96 11.18 -20.39
N LEU A 393 -9.18 11.17 -19.86
CA LEU A 393 -10.32 10.50 -20.49
C LEU A 393 -10.91 11.30 -21.66
N ASP A 394 -10.99 12.63 -21.53
CA ASP A 394 -11.67 13.49 -22.52
C ASP A 394 -10.77 14.01 -23.65
N GLY A 395 -9.47 13.70 -23.63
CA GLY A 395 -8.54 14.26 -24.59
C GLY A 395 -7.24 13.49 -24.68
N ALA A 396 -6.62 13.54 -25.85
CA ALA A 396 -5.35 12.88 -26.11
C ALA A 396 -4.43 13.71 -27.01
N GLY A 397 -4.63 15.02 -27.09
CA GLY A 397 -3.90 15.92 -27.99
C GLY A 397 -4.21 15.73 -29.48
N SER A 398 -3.68 16.66 -30.30
CA SER A 398 -4.02 16.81 -31.72
C SER A 398 -3.21 15.90 -32.66
N PHE A 399 -3.12 14.61 -32.35
CA PHE A 399 -2.34 13.65 -33.13
C PHE A 399 -3.22 12.73 -33.97
N THR A 400 -2.75 12.33 -35.14
CA THR A 400 -3.48 11.39 -36.00
C THR A 400 -3.33 9.99 -35.42
N ARG A 401 -4.45 9.38 -35.03
CA ARG A 401 -4.51 8.01 -34.52
C ARG A 401 -4.76 7.01 -35.64
N GLY A 402 -4.34 5.77 -35.41
CA GLY A 402 -4.39 4.71 -36.39
C GLY A 402 -3.67 3.46 -35.89
N VAL A 403 -4.27 2.30 -36.15
CA VAL A 403 -3.74 0.98 -35.86
C VAL A 403 -4.14 0.03 -36.99
N SER A 404 -3.28 -0.93 -37.31
CA SER A 404 -3.60 -2.01 -38.24
C SER A 404 -3.06 -3.33 -37.71
N VAL A 405 -3.82 -4.41 -37.89
CA VAL A 405 -3.36 -5.77 -37.55
C VAL A 405 -3.15 -6.59 -38.81
N ALA A 406 -2.08 -7.39 -38.82
CA ALA A 406 -1.87 -8.47 -39.78
C ALA A 406 -1.67 -9.81 -39.06
N ILE A 407 -2.06 -10.92 -39.72
CA ILE A 407 -1.77 -12.26 -39.23
C ILE A 407 -0.26 -12.51 -39.29
N GLY A 408 0.31 -12.95 -38.17
CA GLY A 408 1.70 -13.39 -38.07
C GLY A 408 1.84 -14.91 -38.10
N ARG A 409 3.02 -15.38 -37.67
CA ARG A 409 3.32 -16.81 -37.54
C ARG A 409 2.42 -17.51 -36.51
N SER A 410 2.56 -18.83 -36.42
CA SER A 410 1.92 -19.60 -35.34
C SER A 410 2.80 -20.77 -34.93
N ASP A 411 2.81 -21.02 -33.62
CA ASP A 411 3.42 -22.19 -33.00
C ASP A 411 2.27 -23.14 -32.65
N PHE A 412 2.08 -24.16 -33.48
CA PHE A 412 0.96 -25.09 -33.34
C PHE A 412 1.14 -26.03 -32.15
N ALA A 413 0.01 -26.52 -31.64
CA ALA A 413 -0.01 -27.48 -30.54
C ALA A 413 -1.01 -28.61 -30.79
N THR A 414 -0.76 -29.72 -30.10
CA THR A 414 -1.68 -30.87 -30.07
C THR A 414 -2.84 -30.63 -29.08
N PRO A 415 -3.94 -31.39 -29.17
CA PRO A 415 -5.03 -31.32 -28.21
C PRO A 415 -4.57 -31.43 -26.76
N GLY A 416 -5.10 -30.57 -25.89
CA GLY A 416 -4.74 -30.48 -24.48
C GLY A 416 -3.45 -29.70 -24.19
N LYS A 417 -2.85 -29.06 -25.20
CA LYS A 417 -1.69 -28.16 -25.08
C LYS A 417 -2.05 -26.75 -25.55
N VAL A 418 -1.14 -25.81 -25.35
CA VAL A 418 -1.33 -24.39 -25.71
C VAL A 418 -0.63 -24.12 -27.03
N ALA A 419 -1.37 -23.65 -28.03
CA ALA A 419 -0.83 -23.10 -29.27
C ALA A 419 -0.65 -21.58 -29.12
N VAL A 420 0.30 -21.01 -29.87
CA VAL A 420 0.55 -19.56 -29.89
C VAL A 420 0.29 -19.01 -31.28
N TYR A 421 -0.62 -18.05 -31.39
CA TYR A 421 -0.94 -17.38 -32.64
C TYR A 421 -0.48 -15.92 -32.56
N TYR A 422 0.43 -15.51 -33.44
CA TYR A 422 0.98 -14.16 -33.40
C TYR A 422 0.20 -13.23 -34.32
N PHE A 423 -0.01 -12.00 -33.87
CA PHE A 423 -0.62 -10.91 -34.62
C PHE A 423 0.33 -9.71 -34.64
N ASN A 424 0.61 -9.20 -35.83
CA ASN A 424 1.48 -8.04 -36.00
C ASN A 424 0.63 -6.78 -35.92
N VAL A 425 0.70 -6.08 -34.79
CA VAL A 425 -0.04 -4.84 -34.54
C VAL A 425 0.89 -3.68 -34.87
N LYS A 426 0.51 -2.88 -35.88
CA LYS A 426 1.29 -1.73 -36.35
C LYS A 426 0.58 -0.42 -36.02
N LYS A 427 1.35 0.53 -35.49
CA LYS A 427 0.89 1.91 -35.33
C LYS A 427 0.98 2.64 -36.67
N THR A 428 -0.17 3.02 -37.21
CA THR A 428 -0.27 3.78 -38.47
C THR A 428 -0.46 5.28 -38.24
N GLY A 429 -0.79 5.68 -37.01
CA GLY A 429 -0.78 7.07 -36.57
C GLY A 429 0.63 7.65 -36.36
N ASN A 430 0.71 8.95 -36.11
CA ASN A 430 1.98 9.71 -36.05
C ASN A 430 2.50 9.99 -34.63
N ALA A 431 1.86 9.45 -33.60
CA ALA A 431 2.31 9.55 -32.21
C ALA A 431 2.15 8.21 -31.49
N THR A 432 2.93 8.03 -30.42
CA THR A 432 2.79 6.90 -29.48
C THR A 432 1.38 6.85 -28.91
N ASP A 433 0.92 5.64 -28.64
CA ASP A 433 -0.47 5.38 -28.25
C ASP A 433 -0.57 4.13 -27.38
N LEU A 434 -1.68 4.04 -26.66
CA LEU A 434 -2.11 2.88 -25.90
C LEU A 434 -3.07 2.08 -26.79
N ILE A 435 -2.76 0.82 -27.06
CA ILE A 435 -3.55 -0.04 -27.93
C ILE A 435 -4.17 -1.16 -27.09
N ARG A 436 -5.50 -1.13 -26.94
CA ARG A 436 -6.27 -2.19 -26.31
C ARG A 436 -6.38 -3.39 -27.23
N LEU A 437 -6.12 -4.56 -26.67
CA LEU A 437 -6.09 -5.85 -27.34
C LEU A 437 -7.29 -6.68 -26.90
N ASN A 438 -7.95 -7.32 -27.84
CA ASN A 438 -9.02 -8.27 -27.57
C ASN A 438 -8.87 -9.48 -28.48
N ALA A 439 -9.05 -10.67 -27.92
CA ALA A 439 -9.09 -11.91 -28.67
C ALA A 439 -10.33 -12.70 -28.25
N LYS A 440 -10.89 -13.48 -29.17
CA LYS A 440 -11.96 -14.44 -28.88
C LYS A 440 -12.01 -15.53 -29.94
N THR A 441 -12.42 -16.72 -29.53
CA THR A 441 -12.71 -17.81 -30.48
C THR A 441 -14.22 -18.04 -30.59
N VAL A 442 -14.70 -18.41 -31.78
CA VAL A 442 -16.13 -18.71 -32.00
C VAL A 442 -16.59 -19.88 -31.13
N ALA A 443 -15.73 -20.88 -30.93
CA ALA A 443 -16.04 -22.06 -30.12
C ALA A 443 -15.83 -21.86 -28.60
N GLY A 444 -15.49 -20.64 -28.15
CA GLY A 444 -15.31 -20.34 -26.72
C GLY A 444 -14.12 -21.06 -26.08
N TRP A 445 -13.08 -21.38 -26.86
CA TRP A 445 -11.84 -21.93 -26.33
C TRP A 445 -11.15 -20.94 -25.39
N GLU A 446 -10.51 -21.49 -24.36
CA GLU A 446 -9.72 -20.73 -23.38
C GLU A 446 -8.53 -20.07 -24.07
N ILE A 447 -8.40 -18.76 -23.86
CA ILE A 447 -7.38 -17.91 -24.46
C ILE A 447 -6.74 -17.03 -23.39
N GLN A 448 -5.51 -16.62 -23.67
CA GLN A 448 -4.81 -15.64 -22.83
C GLN A 448 -3.97 -14.70 -23.71
N LEU A 449 -4.04 -13.42 -23.38
CA LEU A 449 -3.11 -12.38 -23.86
C LEU A 449 -2.11 -12.11 -22.75
N GLN A 450 -0.88 -11.70 -23.07
CA GLN A 450 0.04 -11.24 -22.02
C GLN A 450 -0.37 -9.90 -21.41
N HIS A 451 -0.96 -9.01 -22.22
CA HIS A 451 -1.39 -7.67 -21.82
C HIS A 451 -2.75 -7.35 -22.46
N ASN A 452 -3.60 -6.65 -21.72
CA ASN A 452 -4.85 -6.09 -22.26
C ASN A 452 -4.62 -4.80 -23.04
N VAL A 453 -3.57 -4.05 -22.70
CA VAL A 453 -3.17 -2.80 -23.35
C VAL A 453 -1.66 -2.80 -23.54
N ILE A 454 -1.21 -2.39 -24.71
CA ILE A 454 0.22 -2.21 -25.02
C ILE A 454 0.52 -0.77 -25.40
N GLU A 455 1.71 -0.30 -25.05
CA GLU A 455 2.28 0.91 -25.66
C GLU A 455 2.78 0.59 -27.06
N LEU A 456 2.46 1.45 -28.03
CA LEU A 456 2.94 1.30 -29.39
C LEU A 456 3.37 2.66 -29.98
N GLU A 457 4.68 2.81 -30.16
CA GLU A 457 5.29 3.97 -30.80
C GLU A 457 4.87 4.15 -32.27
N ALA A 458 4.89 5.38 -32.75
CA ALA A 458 4.57 5.72 -34.14
C ALA A 458 5.40 4.93 -35.15
N GLY A 459 4.71 4.33 -36.13
CA GLY A 459 5.33 3.54 -37.20
C GLY A 459 5.88 2.17 -36.80
N LYS A 460 5.95 1.85 -35.49
CA LYS A 460 6.42 0.55 -35.01
C LYS A 460 5.36 -0.53 -35.16
N THR A 461 5.84 -1.77 -35.20
CA THR A 461 5.03 -2.98 -35.21
C THR A 461 5.46 -3.86 -34.04
N VAL A 462 4.50 -4.35 -33.27
CA VAL A 462 4.73 -5.33 -32.20
C VAL A 462 4.07 -6.65 -32.59
N SER A 463 4.75 -7.76 -32.35
CA SER A 463 4.20 -9.10 -32.53
C SER A 463 3.54 -9.55 -31.23
N VAL A 464 2.22 -9.58 -31.21
CA VAL A 464 1.42 -9.93 -30.03
C VAL A 464 1.10 -11.43 -30.05
N PRO A 465 1.53 -12.21 -29.06
CA PRO A 465 1.14 -13.61 -28.92
C PRO A 465 -0.27 -13.73 -28.32
N VAL A 466 -1.11 -14.56 -28.94
CA VAL A 466 -2.37 -15.04 -28.36
C VAL A 466 -2.19 -16.52 -28.05
N TYR A 467 -2.27 -16.85 -26.76
CA TYR A 467 -2.19 -18.22 -26.27
C TYR A 467 -3.58 -18.83 -26.33
N VAL A 468 -3.70 -20.00 -26.95
CA VAL A 468 -4.98 -20.69 -27.12
C VAL A 468 -4.82 -22.13 -26.64
N LYS A 469 -5.59 -22.51 -25.63
CA LYS A 469 -5.62 -23.90 -25.14
C LYS A 469 -6.48 -24.74 -26.07
N ILE A 470 -5.85 -25.65 -26.79
CA ILE A 470 -6.55 -26.56 -27.69
C ILE A 470 -7.31 -27.58 -26.82
N PRO A 471 -8.64 -27.71 -26.94
CA PRO A 471 -9.41 -28.65 -26.13
C PRO A 471 -8.90 -30.09 -26.29
N LYS A 472 -8.91 -30.87 -25.21
CA LYS A 472 -8.77 -32.33 -25.34
C LYS A 472 -10.07 -32.86 -25.95
N GLY A 473 -9.97 -33.66 -27.02
CA GLY A 473 -11.13 -34.44 -27.47
C GLY A 473 -11.62 -35.35 -26.34
N GLY A 474 -12.93 -35.61 -26.25
CA GLY A 474 -13.50 -36.55 -25.28
C GLY A 474 -12.97 -37.99 -25.46
N LYS A 475 -13.12 -38.85 -24.45
CA LYS A 475 -12.81 -40.29 -24.59
C LYS A 475 -13.61 -40.87 -25.76
N GLY A 476 -12.91 -41.26 -26.83
CA GLY A 476 -13.52 -41.80 -28.05
C GLY A 476 -13.93 -40.76 -29.11
N GLN A 477 -13.57 -39.48 -28.97
CA GLN A 477 -13.95 -38.41 -29.92
C GLN A 477 -12.85 -38.01 -30.91
N MET A 478 -13.34 -37.55 -32.08
CA MET A 478 -12.61 -36.84 -33.14
C MET A 478 -11.72 -35.72 -32.58
N GLN A 479 -10.63 -35.43 -33.29
CA GLN A 479 -9.80 -34.25 -33.07
C GLN A 479 -10.69 -33.00 -32.90
N PRO A 480 -10.37 -32.05 -31.99
CA PRO A 480 -11.16 -30.84 -31.81
C PRO A 480 -11.28 -30.09 -33.14
N THR A 481 -12.52 -29.75 -33.53
CA THR A 481 -12.80 -29.07 -34.80
C THR A 481 -12.14 -27.68 -34.80
N PRO A 482 -11.33 -27.34 -35.82
CA PRO A 482 -10.75 -26.01 -35.91
C PRO A 482 -11.83 -24.91 -35.87
N THR A 483 -11.54 -23.82 -35.18
CA THR A 483 -12.44 -22.67 -34.99
C THR A 483 -11.81 -21.38 -35.50
N ASN A 484 -12.59 -20.30 -35.56
CA ASN A 484 -12.08 -18.98 -35.91
C ASN A 484 -11.65 -18.24 -34.64
N LEU A 485 -10.42 -17.73 -34.64
CA LEU A 485 -9.88 -16.77 -33.68
C LEU A 485 -9.97 -15.37 -34.29
N THR A 486 -10.76 -14.51 -33.67
CA THR A 486 -10.84 -13.09 -33.99
C THR A 486 -9.95 -12.32 -33.03
N PHE A 487 -9.09 -11.47 -33.58
CA PHE A 487 -8.22 -10.57 -32.83
C PHE A 487 -8.51 -9.13 -33.26
N THR A 488 -8.69 -8.25 -32.28
CA THR A 488 -9.00 -6.83 -32.46
C THR A 488 -7.99 -5.98 -31.68
N SER A 489 -7.50 -4.94 -32.33
CA SER A 489 -6.71 -3.88 -31.69
C SER A 489 -7.43 -2.54 -31.82
N THR A 490 -7.55 -1.78 -30.74
CA THR A 490 -8.22 -0.47 -30.72
C THR A 490 -7.35 0.56 -30.02
N SER A 491 -7.26 1.76 -30.57
CA SER A 491 -6.61 2.91 -29.95
C SER A 491 -7.40 3.39 -28.73
N GLU A 492 -6.78 3.45 -27.55
CA GLU A 492 -7.39 4.01 -26.34
C GLU A 492 -7.59 5.52 -26.42
N THR A 493 -6.83 6.20 -27.27
CA THR A 493 -6.91 7.65 -27.48
C THR A 493 -7.83 8.07 -28.63
N ASP A 494 -8.41 7.09 -29.35
CA ASP A 494 -9.40 7.30 -30.41
C ASP A 494 -10.07 5.95 -30.70
N ALA A 495 -11.20 5.70 -30.04
CA ALA A 495 -11.92 4.43 -30.15
C ALA A 495 -12.43 4.13 -31.57
N GLY A 496 -12.50 5.13 -32.44
CA GLY A 496 -12.84 4.96 -33.86
C GLY A 496 -11.72 4.31 -34.68
N LYS A 497 -10.48 4.27 -34.16
CA LYS A 497 -9.35 3.59 -34.80
C LYS A 497 -9.22 2.18 -34.26
N THR A 498 -9.88 1.27 -34.96
CA THR A 498 -9.85 -0.16 -34.67
C THR A 498 -9.42 -0.96 -35.90
N SER A 499 -8.83 -2.13 -35.68
CA SER A 499 -8.47 -3.08 -36.72
C SER A 499 -8.69 -4.50 -36.22
N THR A 500 -9.35 -5.32 -37.04
CA THR A 500 -9.73 -6.69 -36.70
C THR A 500 -9.29 -7.65 -37.79
N VAL A 501 -8.75 -8.79 -37.39
CA VAL A 501 -8.43 -9.91 -38.27
C VAL A 501 -8.95 -11.21 -37.70
N THR A 502 -9.28 -12.15 -38.58
CA THR A 502 -9.73 -13.50 -38.19
C THR A 502 -8.82 -14.53 -38.84
N ARG A 503 -8.43 -15.55 -38.07
CA ARG A 503 -7.70 -16.71 -38.58
C ARG A 503 -8.29 -18.01 -38.04
N ARG A 504 -8.13 -19.08 -38.80
CA ARG A 504 -8.49 -20.44 -38.34
C ARG A 504 -7.43 -20.94 -37.36
N VAL A 505 -7.88 -21.58 -36.28
CA VAL A 505 -7.06 -22.15 -35.20
C VAL A 505 -7.54 -23.56 -34.87
N GLY A 506 -6.63 -24.47 -34.52
CA GLY A 506 -6.94 -25.88 -34.34
C GLY A 506 -5.68 -26.74 -34.16
N PRO A 507 -5.86 -28.07 -33.96
CA PRO A 507 -4.74 -29.00 -33.82
C PRO A 507 -3.95 -29.15 -35.14
N GLY A 508 -2.62 -29.26 -35.06
CA GLY A 508 -1.75 -29.32 -36.25
C GLY A 508 -1.77 -28.01 -37.06
N ASN A 509 -1.43 -28.03 -38.36
CA ASN A 509 -1.39 -26.85 -39.25
C ASN A 509 -2.75 -26.12 -39.45
N GLY A 510 -3.76 -26.38 -38.60
CA GLY A 510 -5.08 -25.72 -38.67
C GLY A 510 -5.96 -26.18 -39.83
N ASN A 511 -5.68 -27.35 -40.43
CA ASN A 511 -6.45 -27.94 -41.52
C ASN A 511 -7.61 -28.79 -41.00
#